data_AF-A0A2V6QUE0-F1
#
_entry.id   AF-A0A2V6QUE0-F1
#
_cell.length_a   1.000
_cell.length_b   1.000
_cell.length_c   1.000
_cell.angle_alpha   90.00
_cell.angle_beta   90.00
_cell.angle_gamma   90.00
#
_symmetry.space_group_name_H-M   'P 1'
#
loop_
_entity.id
_entity.type
_entity.pdbx_description
1 polymer ?
#
loop_
_entity_poly.entity_id
_entity_poly.type
_entity_poly.pdbx_seq_one_letter_code
_entity_poly.pdbx_strand_id
1 'polypeptide(L)'
;MSVRWALTLVLVAGAAEAGSSVDTPGHASTAVRCGEQTLAACTQRRVEALQRLGATLKRAAGQQPAKPPTDPKARGELARYDRWLTLQSERAEKLVAEGRRALGAGKDAPDRQMSFNLQYLQLQSQMQNENHAYTAVSNIMKTKHDTVKNSISNIR
;
A
#
# COMPACT_ATOMS: atom_id res chain seq x y z
N MET A 1 -25.36 -40.90 -49.92
CA MET A 1 -24.19 -40.06 -49.58
C MET A 1 -23.19 -40.94 -48.81
N SER A 2 -21.92 -40.84 -49.20
CA SER A 2 -20.64 -41.48 -48.80
C SER A 2 -20.56 -42.19 -47.43
N VAL A 3 -20.02 -43.41 -47.22
CA VAL A 3 -18.75 -44.11 -47.61
C VAL A 3 -17.60 -43.94 -46.58
N ARG A 4 -17.14 -45.10 -46.05
CA ARG A 4 -15.78 -45.50 -45.55
C ARG A 4 -15.31 -45.04 -44.14
N TRP A 5 -15.06 -45.99 -43.22
CA TRP A 5 -13.82 -46.80 -42.97
C TRP A 5 -12.64 -45.97 -42.44
N ALA A 6 -12.16 -46.26 -41.22
CA ALA A 6 -10.74 -46.45 -40.86
C ALA A 6 -10.60 -46.46 -39.32
N LEU A 7 -10.16 -47.56 -38.71
CA LEU A 7 -8.77 -48.00 -38.52
C LEU A 7 -8.06 -47.25 -37.38
N THR A 8 -7.77 -48.02 -36.35
CA THR A 8 -6.87 -47.75 -35.22
C THR A 8 -5.50 -47.27 -35.71
N LEU A 9 -4.93 -46.25 -35.08
CA LEU A 9 -3.49 -46.13 -34.92
C LEU A 9 -3.15 -45.36 -33.63
N VAL A 10 -2.52 -46.06 -32.70
CA VAL A 10 -1.74 -45.48 -31.61
C VAL A 10 -0.43 -44.97 -32.20
N LEU A 11 -0.04 -43.73 -31.87
CA LEU A 11 1.37 -43.35 -31.86
C LEU A 11 1.59 -42.36 -30.71
N VAL A 12 2.11 -42.87 -29.61
CA VAL A 12 2.72 -42.11 -28.52
C VAL A 12 4.14 -41.75 -28.97
N ALA A 13 4.43 -40.47 -29.12
CA ALA A 13 5.80 -39.99 -29.34
C ALA A 13 5.98 -38.53 -28.90
N GLY A 14 7.04 -38.29 -28.13
CA GLY A 14 7.65 -36.97 -27.91
C GLY A 14 7.26 -36.31 -26.58
N ALA A 15 7.98 -36.54 -25.47
CA ALA A 15 9.32 -36.05 -25.12
C ALA A 15 9.32 -34.62 -24.52
N ALA A 16 10.13 -34.48 -23.47
CA ALA A 16 10.55 -33.28 -22.76
C ALA A 16 9.61 -32.76 -21.66
N GLU A 17 9.72 -33.36 -20.46
CA GLU A 17 9.54 -32.60 -19.21
C GLU A 17 10.73 -31.65 -19.07
N ALA A 18 10.65 -30.51 -19.75
CA ALA A 18 11.51 -29.38 -19.48
C ALA A 18 11.07 -28.77 -18.15
N GLY A 19 11.99 -28.78 -17.18
CA GLY A 19 11.80 -28.18 -15.87
C GLY A 19 11.26 -26.76 -16.00
N SER A 20 10.14 -26.51 -15.33
CA SER A 20 9.78 -25.15 -14.95
C SER A 20 10.18 -25.00 -13.50
N SER A 21 11.42 -24.54 -13.33
CA SER A 21 11.88 -23.85 -12.15
C SER A 21 10.76 -22.96 -11.65
N VAL A 22 10.43 -23.10 -10.36
CA VAL A 22 9.62 -22.13 -9.64
C VAL A 22 10.45 -20.85 -9.57
N ASP A 23 10.41 -20.07 -10.65
CA ASP A 23 10.84 -18.68 -10.67
C ASP A 23 9.87 -17.93 -9.77
N THR A 24 10.22 -17.88 -8.49
CA THR A 24 9.67 -16.90 -7.57
C THR A 24 10.26 -15.57 -8.01
N PRO A 25 9.48 -14.61 -8.56
CA PRO A 25 10.00 -13.28 -8.76
C PRO A 25 10.09 -12.68 -7.36
N GLY A 26 11.28 -12.79 -6.76
CA GLY A 26 11.71 -11.91 -5.70
C GLY A 26 11.62 -10.50 -6.23
N HIS A 27 10.52 -9.82 -5.94
CA HIS A 27 10.32 -8.42 -6.26
C HIS A 27 11.27 -7.61 -5.40
N ALA A 28 12.55 -7.56 -5.78
CA ALA A 28 13.39 -6.41 -5.55
C ALA A 28 12.74 -5.26 -6.33
N SER A 29 11.73 -4.64 -5.70
CA SER A 29 11.07 -3.47 -6.24
C SER A 29 12.13 -2.37 -6.29
N THR A 30 12.80 -2.21 -7.43
CA THR A 30 13.53 -0.99 -7.76
C THR A 30 12.48 0.12 -7.74
N ALA A 31 12.38 0.81 -6.61
CA ALA A 31 11.45 1.91 -6.45
C ALA A 31 11.95 3.04 -7.36
N VAL A 32 11.51 3.03 -8.62
CA VAL A 32 11.84 4.06 -9.61
C VAL A 32 11.56 5.40 -8.96
N ARG A 33 12.54 6.31 -8.95
CA ARG A 33 12.35 7.59 -8.27
C ARG A 33 11.42 8.47 -9.08
N CYS A 34 10.74 9.41 -8.43
CA CYS A 34 9.89 10.37 -9.15
C CYS A 34 10.69 11.21 -10.17
N GLY A 35 11.99 11.41 -9.95
CA GLY A 35 12.87 12.12 -10.89
C GLY A 35 13.23 11.34 -12.16
N GLU A 36 12.91 10.04 -12.23
CA GLU A 36 13.18 9.16 -13.38
C GLU A 36 11.91 8.87 -14.19
N GLN A 37 10.79 9.50 -13.83
CA GLN A 37 9.46 9.26 -14.40
C GLN A 37 8.78 10.58 -14.78
N THR A 38 7.70 10.49 -15.57
CA THR A 38 6.84 11.65 -15.81
C THR A 38 6.16 12.10 -14.52
N LEU A 39 5.82 13.39 -14.42
CA LEU A 39 5.10 13.93 -13.27
C LEU A 39 3.76 13.20 -13.02
N ALA A 40 3.06 12.82 -14.09
CA ALA A 40 1.83 12.04 -14.00
C ALA A 40 2.07 10.64 -13.43
N ALA A 41 3.10 9.91 -13.88
CA ALA A 41 3.43 8.58 -13.35
C ALA A 41 3.85 8.64 -11.87
N CYS A 42 4.65 9.64 -11.49
CA CYS A 42 5.00 9.88 -10.09
C CYS A 42 3.75 10.17 -9.23
N THR A 43 2.87 11.06 -9.72
CA THR A 43 1.61 11.41 -9.05
C THR A 43 0.73 10.18 -8.85
N GLN A 44 0.57 9.34 -9.88
CA GLN A 44 -0.20 8.10 -9.82
C GLN A 44 0.34 7.15 -8.74
N ARG A 45 1.65 6.89 -8.72
CA ARG A 45 2.26 6.00 -7.72
C ARG A 45 2.06 6.50 -6.29
N ARG A 46 2.11 7.82 -6.08
CA ARG A 46 1.84 8.44 -4.77
C ARG A 46 0.39 8.33 -4.35
N VAL A 47 -0.56 8.48 -5.27
CA VAL A 47 -1.98 8.23 -5.02
C VAL A 47 -2.19 6.79 -4.57
N GLU A 48 -1.60 5.81 -5.25
CA GLU A 48 -1.69 4.40 -4.87
C GLU A 48 -1.02 4.10 -3.53
N ALA A 49 0.11 4.74 -3.24
CA ALA A 49 0.79 4.64 -1.95
C ALA A 49 -0.09 5.19 -0.80
N LEU A 50 -0.69 6.36 -0.97
CA LEU A 50 -1.63 6.94 0.00
C LEU A 50 -2.88 6.09 0.18
N GLN A 51 -3.41 5.50 -0.90
CA GLN A 51 -4.58 4.63 -0.81
C GLN A 51 -4.28 3.38 0.04
N ARG A 52 -3.13 2.75 -0.17
CA ARG A 52 -2.67 1.61 0.66
C ARG A 52 -2.41 2.01 2.10
N LEU A 53 -1.80 3.18 2.32
CA LEU A 53 -1.57 3.72 3.65
C LEU A 53 -2.91 3.95 4.38
N GLY A 54 -3.82 4.72 3.80
CA GLY A 54 -5.12 5.05 4.40
C GLY A 54 -5.92 3.80 4.77
N ALA A 55 -6.01 2.82 3.86
CA ALA A 55 -6.66 1.55 4.13
C ALA A 55 -6.01 0.78 5.30
N THR A 56 -4.69 0.86 5.43
CA THR A 56 -3.96 0.19 6.50
C THR A 56 -4.14 0.89 7.84
N LEU A 57 -4.10 2.22 7.86
CA LEU A 57 -4.37 3.02 9.06
C LEU A 57 -5.80 2.80 9.57
N LYS A 58 -6.78 2.79 8.66
CA LYS A 58 -8.20 2.55 8.98
C LYS A 58 -8.42 1.16 9.59
N ARG A 59 -7.82 0.11 8.99
CA ARG A 59 -7.86 -1.25 9.56
C ARG A 59 -7.17 -1.31 10.91
N ALA A 60 -5.99 -0.70 11.04
CA ALA A 60 -5.23 -0.67 12.29
C ALA A 60 -6.04 0.03 13.40
N ALA A 61 -6.73 1.13 13.11
CA ALA A 61 -7.57 1.83 14.07
C ALA A 61 -8.69 0.94 14.65
N GLY A 62 -9.26 0.05 13.84
CA GLY A 62 -10.28 -0.91 14.28
C GLY A 62 -9.74 -2.17 14.98
N GLN A 63 -8.42 -2.41 14.97
CA GLN A 63 -7.83 -3.57 15.64
C GLN A 63 -7.79 -3.38 17.15
N GLN A 64 -8.43 -4.31 17.85
CA GLN A 64 -8.38 -4.40 19.30
C GLN A 64 -7.25 -5.34 19.76
N PRO A 65 -6.60 -5.07 20.91
CA PRO A 65 -5.69 -6.02 21.53
C PRO A 65 -6.44 -7.30 21.95
N ALA A 66 -5.77 -8.46 21.79
CA ALA A 66 -6.30 -9.74 22.26
C ALA A 66 -6.64 -9.72 23.76
N LYS A 67 -5.86 -8.98 24.54
CA LYS A 67 -6.14 -8.65 25.94
C LYS A 67 -6.13 -7.14 26.13
N PRO A 68 -7.29 -6.50 26.35
CA PRO A 68 -7.35 -5.08 26.64
C PRO A 68 -6.55 -4.71 27.89
N PRO A 69 -5.82 -3.57 27.88
CA PRO A 69 -5.11 -3.11 29.06
C PRO A 69 -6.11 -2.74 30.17
N THR A 70 -5.81 -3.16 31.40
CA THR A 70 -6.61 -2.84 32.59
C THR A 70 -6.26 -1.46 33.15
N ASP A 71 -4.99 -1.08 33.06
CA ASP A 71 -4.48 0.22 33.48
C ASP A 71 -5.17 1.37 32.71
N PRO A 72 -5.78 2.36 33.40
CA PRO A 72 -6.41 3.51 32.77
C PRO A 72 -5.47 4.30 31.85
N LYS A 73 -4.19 4.45 32.20
CA LYS A 73 -3.23 5.20 31.39
C LYS A 73 -2.96 4.49 30.06
N ALA A 74 -2.70 3.18 30.08
CA ALA A 74 -2.52 2.38 28.88
C ALA A 74 -3.78 2.37 27.97
N ARG A 75 -4.99 2.35 28.55
CA ARG A 75 -6.23 2.52 27.78
C ARG A 75 -6.30 3.89 27.09
N GLY A 76 -5.92 4.95 27.80
CA GLY A 76 -5.87 6.31 27.25
C GLY A 76 -4.86 6.46 26.11
N GLU A 77 -3.67 5.87 26.24
CA GLU A 77 -2.63 5.82 25.20
C GLU A 77 -3.13 5.11 23.93
N LEU A 78 -3.72 3.92 24.08
CA LEU A 78 -4.28 3.17 22.97
C LEU A 78 -5.38 3.96 22.25
N ALA A 79 -6.32 4.55 22.99
CA ALA A 79 -7.40 5.34 22.42
C ALA A 79 -6.88 6.61 21.70
N ARG A 80 -5.81 7.24 22.20
CA ARG A 80 -5.14 8.34 21.50
C ARG A 80 -4.56 7.87 20.17
N TYR A 81 -3.90 6.72 20.15
CA TYR A 81 -3.34 6.14 18.93
C TYR A 81 -4.43 5.77 17.91
N ASP A 82 -5.54 5.19 18.33
CA ASP A 82 -6.66 4.83 17.44
C ASP A 82 -7.27 6.07 16.77
N ARG A 83 -7.45 7.14 17.54
CA ARG A 83 -7.91 8.44 17.00
C ARG A 83 -6.91 9.00 16.01
N TRP A 84 -5.62 8.94 16.32
CA TRP A 84 -4.56 9.40 15.41
C TRP A 84 -4.58 8.61 14.09
N LEU A 85 -4.65 7.27 14.15
CA LEU A 85 -4.75 6.43 12.96
C LEU A 85 -5.98 6.76 12.11
N THR A 86 -7.12 7.00 12.76
CA THR A 86 -8.35 7.38 12.07
C THR A 86 -8.19 8.71 11.34
N LEU A 87 -7.73 9.76 12.03
CA LEU A 87 -7.52 11.09 11.46
C LEU A 87 -6.52 11.05 10.28
N GLN A 88 -5.45 10.29 10.41
CA GLN A 88 -4.44 10.17 9.36
C GLN A 88 -4.95 9.34 8.18
N SER A 89 -5.81 8.35 8.41
CA SER A 89 -6.49 7.62 7.33
C SER A 89 -7.39 8.55 6.50
N GLU A 90 -8.14 9.44 7.15
CA GLU A 90 -9.01 10.42 6.49
C GLU A 90 -8.20 11.46 5.71
N ARG A 91 -7.08 11.93 6.26
CA ARG A 91 -6.16 12.83 5.55
C ARG A 91 -5.59 12.16 4.29
N ALA A 92 -5.17 10.90 4.40
CA ALA A 92 -4.70 10.14 3.25
C ALA A 92 -5.81 9.96 2.20
N GLU A 93 -7.05 9.62 2.60
CA GLU A 93 -8.20 9.50 1.70
C GLU A 93 -8.51 10.82 0.96
N LYS A 94 -8.43 11.97 1.65
CA LYS A 94 -8.59 13.31 1.05
C LYS A 94 -7.51 13.59 0.01
N LEU A 95 -6.24 13.35 0.33
CA LEU A 95 -5.14 13.54 -0.60
C LEU A 95 -5.22 12.59 -1.80
N VAL A 96 -5.70 11.36 -1.63
CA VAL A 96 -5.98 10.44 -2.75
C VAL A 96 -6.98 11.07 -3.72
N ALA A 97 -8.07 11.66 -3.22
CA ALA A 97 -9.06 12.32 -4.06
C ALA A 97 -8.46 13.52 -4.80
N GLU A 98 -7.61 14.32 -4.15
CA GLU A 98 -6.91 15.44 -4.77
C GLU A 98 -5.93 14.99 -5.85
N GLY A 99 -5.11 13.98 -5.58
CA GLY A 99 -4.17 13.44 -6.56
C GLY A 99 -4.88 12.85 -7.78
N ARG A 100 -6.02 12.16 -7.59
CA ARG A 100 -6.86 11.69 -8.70
C ARG A 100 -7.41 12.84 -9.55
N ARG A 101 -7.85 13.94 -8.92
CA ARG A 101 -8.28 15.16 -9.63
C ARG A 101 -7.13 15.82 -10.39
N ALA A 102 -5.91 15.81 -9.83
CA ALA A 102 -4.72 16.34 -10.48
C ALA A 102 -4.27 15.49 -11.69
N LEU A 103 -4.56 14.19 -11.69
CA LEU A 103 -4.31 13.30 -12.82
C LEU A 103 -5.37 13.44 -13.93
N GLY A 104 -6.65 13.51 -13.55
CA GLY A 104 -7.77 13.67 -14.49
C GLY A 104 -7.79 15.04 -15.20
N ALA A 105 -7.02 16.00 -14.70
CA ALA A 105 -6.80 17.30 -15.32
C ALA A 105 -6.07 17.26 -16.67
N GLY A 106 -5.45 16.13 -17.00
CA GLY A 106 -4.60 16.00 -18.18
C GLY A 106 -3.26 16.71 -18.04
N LYS A 107 -2.57 16.83 -19.18
CA LYS A 107 -1.22 17.45 -19.30
C LYS A 107 -1.19 18.96 -19.05
N ASP A 108 -2.36 19.61 -18.97
CA ASP A 108 -2.48 21.07 -18.93
C ASP A 108 -2.59 21.63 -17.49
N ALA A 109 -2.39 20.81 -16.46
CA ALA A 109 -2.44 21.26 -15.06
C ALA A 109 -1.24 20.78 -14.21
N PRO A 110 0.01 21.09 -14.62
CA PRO A 110 1.20 20.75 -13.83
C PRO A 110 1.13 21.33 -12.40
N ASP A 111 0.55 22.51 -12.22
CA ASP A 111 0.41 23.17 -10.91
C ASP A 111 -0.41 22.36 -9.92
N ARG A 112 -1.48 21.69 -10.39
CA ARG A 112 -2.30 20.81 -9.53
C ARG A 112 -1.51 19.57 -9.08
N GLN A 113 -0.71 19.00 -9.97
CA GLN A 113 0.15 17.86 -9.65
C GLN A 113 1.27 18.26 -8.69
N MET A 114 1.85 19.45 -8.87
CA MET A 114 2.88 20.00 -7.98
C MET A 114 2.31 20.33 -6.59
N SER A 115 1.13 20.94 -6.51
CA SER A 115 0.43 21.19 -5.25
C SER A 115 0.14 19.88 -4.49
N PHE A 116 -0.41 18.87 -5.16
CA PHE A 116 -0.59 17.55 -4.58
C PHE A 116 0.72 16.94 -4.07
N ASN A 117 1.79 17.02 -4.87
CA ASN A 117 3.12 16.50 -4.52
C ASN A 117 3.65 17.13 -3.22
N LEU A 118 3.51 18.44 -3.03
CA LEU A 118 3.89 19.13 -1.80
C LEU A 118 3.08 18.65 -0.60
N GLN A 119 1.76 18.53 -0.74
CA GLN A 119 0.89 18.05 0.34
C GLN A 119 1.19 16.59 0.72
N TYR A 120 1.51 15.74 -0.25
CA TYR A 120 1.97 14.37 0.00
C TYR A 120 3.25 14.36 0.86
N LEU A 121 4.24 15.20 0.54
CA LEU A 121 5.51 15.25 1.28
C LEU A 121 5.30 15.77 2.71
N GLN A 122 4.40 16.73 2.89
CA GLN A 122 4.02 17.22 4.22
C GLN A 122 3.40 16.10 5.07
N LEU A 123 2.44 15.35 4.50
CA LEU A 123 1.84 14.21 5.21
C LEU A 123 2.90 13.14 5.53
N GLN A 124 3.78 12.81 4.58
CA GLN A 124 4.86 11.84 4.78
C GLN A 124 5.74 12.23 5.97
N SER A 125 6.20 13.48 6.02
CA SER A 125 7.05 13.99 7.10
C SER A 125 6.32 14.00 8.45
N GLN A 126 5.07 14.49 8.46
CA GLN A 126 4.25 14.50 9.67
C GLN A 126 4.03 13.09 10.22
N MET A 127 3.67 12.14 9.36
CA MET A 127 3.41 10.75 9.74
C MET A 127 4.64 10.09 10.34
N GLN A 128 5.82 10.34 9.78
CA GLN A 128 7.08 9.83 10.33
C GLN A 128 7.31 10.41 11.73
N ASN A 129 7.25 11.73 11.88
CA ASN A 129 7.48 12.41 13.16
C ASN A 129 6.49 11.95 14.25
N GLU A 130 5.20 11.91 13.93
CA GLU A 130 4.15 11.57 14.90
C GLU A 130 4.17 10.07 15.24
N ASN A 131 4.53 9.18 14.32
CA ASN A 131 4.61 7.74 14.62
C ASN A 131 5.69 7.41 15.68
N HIS A 132 6.78 8.20 15.75
CA HIS A 132 7.80 8.03 16.79
C HIS A 132 7.26 8.32 18.21
N ALA A 133 6.22 9.13 18.35
CA ALA A 133 5.61 9.42 19.66
C ALA A 133 4.82 8.23 20.23
N TYR A 134 4.44 7.24 19.41
CA TYR A 134 3.59 6.11 19.84
C TYR A 134 4.38 4.83 20.18
N THR A 135 5.65 4.95 20.56
CA THR A 135 6.49 3.80 20.98
C THR A 135 5.91 3.07 22.20
N ALA A 136 5.31 3.78 23.16
CA ALA A 136 4.66 3.15 24.31
C ALA A 136 3.49 2.24 23.90
N VAL A 137 2.77 2.59 22.84
CA VAL A 137 1.67 1.79 22.30
C VAL A 137 2.18 0.53 21.59
N SER A 138 3.40 0.53 21.07
CA SER A 138 4.01 -0.68 20.49
C SER A 138 4.12 -1.84 21.50
N ASN A 139 4.28 -1.53 22.79
CA ASN A 139 4.29 -2.53 23.86
C ASN A 139 2.90 -3.10 24.15
N ILE A 140 1.83 -2.32 23.91
CA ILE A 140 0.43 -2.74 24.06
C ILE A 140 -0.01 -3.51 22.80
N MET A 141 0.44 -3.08 21.62
CA MET A 141 -0.04 -3.51 20.31
C MET A 141 1.08 -3.62 19.27
N LYS A 142 2.01 -4.57 19.47
CA LYS A 142 3.20 -4.76 18.63
C LYS A 142 2.87 -4.95 17.15
N THR A 143 2.05 -5.93 16.81
CA THR A 143 1.73 -6.26 15.42
C THR A 143 1.12 -5.09 14.66
N LYS A 144 0.21 -4.35 15.31
CA LYS A 144 -0.44 -3.16 14.75
C LYS A 144 0.56 -2.05 14.53
N HIS A 145 1.36 -1.72 15.55
CA HIS A 145 2.37 -0.68 15.44
C HIS A 145 3.40 -0.99 14.34
N ASP A 146 3.88 -2.22 14.26
CA ASP A 146 4.85 -2.66 13.24
C ASP A 146 4.23 -2.56 11.84
N THR A 147 2.96 -2.95 11.66
CA THR A 147 2.24 -2.81 10.39
C THR A 147 2.12 -1.34 9.95
N VAL A 148 1.76 -0.46 10.89
CA VAL A 148 1.63 0.98 10.63
C VAL A 148 2.98 1.59 10.28
N LYS A 149 4.01 1.31 11.09
CA LYS A 149 5.39 1.76 10.86
C LYS A 149 5.90 1.34 9.47
N ASN A 150 5.70 0.07 9.10
CA ASN A 150 6.11 -0.44 7.79
C ASN A 150 5.38 0.30 6.66
N SER A 151 4.09 0.57 6.83
CA SER A 151 3.29 1.29 5.84
C SER A 151 3.73 2.75 5.69
N ILE A 152 4.10 3.43 6.78
CA ILE A 152 4.66 4.79 6.76
C ILE A 152 6.03 4.80 6.09
N SER A 153 6.87 3.79 6.36
CA SER A 153 8.18 3.66 5.72
C SER A 153 8.07 3.47 4.20
N ASN A 154 7.03 2.78 3.73
CA ASN A 154 6.83 2.50 2.31
C ASN A 154 6.37 3.70 1.49
N ILE A 155 5.95 4.79 2.13
CA ILE A 155 5.60 6.03 1.44
C ILE A 155 6.73 7.05 1.44
N ARG A 156 7.91 6.72 1.98
CA ARG A 156 9.12 7.57 2.04
C ARG A 156 9.68 7.91 0.65
#